data_AF-A0AAU4IHH8-F1
#
_entry.id   AF-A0AAU4IHH8-F1
#
_cell.length_a   1.000
_cell.length_b   1.000
_cell.length_c   1.000
_cell.angle_alpha   90.00
_cell.angle_beta   90.00
_cell.angle_gamma   90.00
#
_symmetry.space_group_name_H-M   'P 1'
#
loop_
_entity.id
_entity.type
_entity.pdbx_description
1 polymer ?
#
loop_
_entity_poly.entity_id
_entity_poly.type
_entity_poly.pdbx_seq_one_letter_code
_entity_poly.pdbx_strand_id
1 'polypeptide(L)'
;MSGGGAKAKKEPGNFIAEWFGHRVYPVVAETASSLADQSAQRCPFLTEVTGKQTKCVKRANSAGVCTISSNSNGPRQDWLACPFRALDLPMLHDAAHRLFGYAKGDDVSIVAVPKLEEKPVAADVRKRVAAGEPTIVYFQNKLGGEISISPTDRSPEFSFDATMIELVPDSSGELSVGRYGVFEIQTMDFHGTYQAAVANLRNARHMHAGEFGETIASHPQWLSERVEGPNIANAFKRTFYQMMFKFQVGAHEASAGCILAIPRAVWESWQRHLGRPDLVDHGDGTVRLVRPGDTPLENPPAWIYVFDTEVSDTCTPNALNLWRVIGTDAATLGHYTLDVAPEAALAAGGSVDRLHSVITQRLSKYLPELKPTHGRIKKAAAGAGQLTL
;
A
#
# COMPACT_ATOMS: atom_id res chain seq x y z
N MET A 1 0.05 38.29 -5.58
CA MET A 1 -0.08 38.14 -7.05
C MET A 1 -0.44 36.69 -7.34
N SER A 2 -1.65 36.48 -7.83
CA SER A 2 -2.23 35.16 -8.12
C SER A 2 -1.73 34.65 -9.47
N GLY A 3 -0.74 33.77 -9.46
CA GLY A 3 -0.36 32.98 -10.62
C GLY A 3 -1.37 31.86 -10.85
N GLY A 4 -2.18 31.97 -11.90
CA GLY A 4 -3.11 30.93 -12.32
C GLY A 4 -2.36 29.67 -12.75
N GLY A 5 -2.40 28.64 -11.91
CA GLY A 5 -1.97 27.31 -12.28
C GLY A 5 -2.91 26.72 -13.32
N ALA A 6 -2.44 26.58 -14.55
CA ALA A 6 -3.12 25.79 -15.57
C ALA A 6 -3.39 24.39 -15.00
N LYS A 7 -4.66 23.99 -14.91
CA LYS A 7 -5.02 22.60 -14.56
C LYS A 7 -4.39 21.68 -15.60
N ALA A 8 -3.31 21.00 -15.23
CA ALA A 8 -2.72 19.94 -16.04
C ALA A 8 -3.85 19.01 -16.48
N LYS A 9 -4.02 18.84 -17.81
CA LYS A 9 -5.01 17.93 -18.36
C LYS A 9 -4.74 16.55 -17.77
N LYS A 10 -5.72 16.00 -17.05
CA LYS A 10 -5.63 14.63 -16.52
C LYS A 10 -5.53 13.67 -17.70
N GLU A 11 -4.36 13.07 -17.91
CA GLU A 11 -4.22 11.98 -18.88
C GLU A 11 -5.13 10.83 -18.46
N PRO A 12 -6.15 10.48 -19.26
CA PRO A 12 -7.05 9.39 -18.93
C PRO A 12 -6.32 8.04 -19.08
N GLY A 13 -6.72 7.06 -18.27
CA GLY A 13 -6.21 5.68 -18.35
C GLY A 13 -5.31 5.26 -17.19
N ASN A 14 -5.07 3.95 -17.11
CA ASN A 14 -4.20 3.28 -16.15
C ASN A 14 -3.03 2.70 -16.93
N PHE A 15 -1.80 2.86 -16.45
CA PHE A 15 -0.60 2.51 -17.21
C PHE A 15 0.27 1.59 -16.37
N ILE A 16 0.87 0.57 -16.97
CA ILE A 16 1.99 -0.13 -16.32
C ILE A 16 3.10 0.89 -16.11
N ALA A 17 3.46 1.15 -14.85
CA ALA A 17 4.43 2.16 -14.47
C ALA A 17 5.83 1.58 -14.29
N GLU A 18 5.91 0.36 -13.76
CA GLU A 18 7.17 -0.39 -13.64
C GLU A 18 7.00 -1.79 -14.22
N TRP A 19 7.94 -2.17 -15.08
CA TRP A 19 8.05 -3.49 -15.68
C TRP A 19 9.39 -4.15 -15.30
N PHE A 20 9.30 -5.29 -14.62
CA PHE A 20 10.40 -5.98 -13.95
C PHE A 20 11.18 -5.10 -12.96
N GLY A 21 10.47 -4.20 -12.26
CA GLY A 21 11.05 -3.27 -11.28
C GLY A 21 11.63 -1.99 -11.86
N HIS A 22 11.56 -1.80 -13.18
CA HIS A 22 12.13 -0.63 -13.85
C HIS A 22 11.04 0.24 -14.47
N ARG A 23 11.22 1.56 -14.37
CA ARG A 23 10.23 2.54 -14.80
C ARG A 23 10.01 2.49 -16.31
N VAL A 24 8.75 2.44 -16.73
CA VAL A 24 8.31 2.53 -18.13
C VAL A 24 7.22 3.59 -18.34
N TYR A 25 6.65 4.14 -17.26
CA TYR A 25 5.76 5.29 -17.28
C TYR A 25 5.77 6.03 -15.93
N PRO A 26 5.72 7.37 -15.87
CA PRO A 26 5.57 8.30 -17.01
C PRO A 26 6.87 8.57 -17.77
N VAL A 27 8.01 8.22 -17.17
CA VAL A 27 9.33 8.25 -17.80
C VAL A 27 9.84 6.82 -18.00
N VAL A 28 10.78 6.62 -18.91
CA VAL A 28 11.36 5.30 -19.15
C VAL A 28 12.79 5.26 -18.64
N ALA A 29 13.04 4.39 -17.66
CA ALA A 29 14.37 4.15 -17.12
C ALA A 29 15.10 3.09 -17.97
N GLU A 30 15.75 3.52 -19.04
CA GLU A 30 16.56 2.66 -19.90
C GLU A 30 18.03 2.70 -19.48
N THR A 31 18.45 1.65 -18.79
CA THR A 31 19.83 1.46 -18.31
C THR A 31 20.26 0.03 -18.65
N ALA A 32 21.56 -0.25 -18.56
CA ALA A 32 22.07 -1.60 -18.79
C ALA A 32 21.43 -2.62 -17.82
N SER A 33 21.20 -2.25 -16.55
CA SER A 33 20.54 -3.12 -15.58
C SER A 33 19.07 -3.34 -15.93
N SER A 34 18.31 -2.28 -16.22
CA SER A 34 16.88 -2.43 -16.54
C SER A 34 16.64 -3.29 -17.77
N LEU A 35 17.44 -3.10 -18.83
CA LEU A 35 17.36 -3.92 -20.03
C LEU A 35 17.72 -5.38 -19.77
N ALA A 36 18.70 -5.65 -18.91
CA ALA A 36 19.11 -7.00 -18.53
C ALA A 36 18.04 -7.71 -17.69
N ASP A 37 17.47 -7.01 -16.70
CA ASP A 37 16.39 -7.53 -15.84
C ASP A 37 15.13 -7.84 -16.65
N GLN A 38 14.71 -6.92 -17.51
CA GLN A 38 13.55 -7.11 -18.39
C GLN A 38 13.76 -8.27 -19.37
N SER A 39 14.95 -8.40 -19.95
CA SER A 39 15.29 -9.51 -20.86
C SER A 39 15.32 -10.85 -20.13
N ALA A 40 15.90 -10.90 -18.93
CA ALA A 40 15.97 -12.10 -18.12
C ALA A 40 14.65 -12.43 -17.38
N GLN A 41 13.67 -11.53 -17.44
CA GLN A 41 12.44 -11.56 -16.66
C GLN A 41 12.71 -11.67 -15.15
N ARG A 42 13.77 -10.99 -14.70
CA ARG A 42 14.30 -11.05 -13.34
C ARG A 42 13.54 -10.07 -12.45
N CYS A 43 13.35 -10.47 -11.19
CA CYS A 43 12.84 -9.61 -10.14
C CYS A 43 14.06 -9.03 -9.40
N PRO A 44 14.36 -7.72 -9.55
CA PRO A 44 15.54 -7.15 -8.90
C PRO A 44 15.42 -7.21 -7.37
N PHE A 45 14.22 -6.97 -6.82
CA PHE A 45 13.97 -6.97 -5.37
C PHE A 45 14.24 -8.33 -4.72
N LEU A 46 13.75 -9.43 -5.31
CA LEU A 46 14.03 -10.78 -4.81
C LEU A 46 15.49 -11.17 -5.04
N THR A 47 16.09 -10.72 -6.13
CA THR A 47 17.50 -11.03 -6.45
C THR A 47 18.45 -10.40 -5.44
N GLU A 48 18.20 -9.14 -5.06
CA GLU A 48 18.98 -8.42 -4.08
C GLU A 48 18.96 -9.10 -2.70
N VAL A 49 17.76 -9.35 -2.16
CA VAL A 49 17.61 -9.93 -0.81
C VAL A 49 18.12 -11.36 -0.72
N THR A 50 17.98 -12.16 -1.78
CA THR A 50 18.45 -13.56 -1.80
C THR A 50 19.91 -13.71 -2.20
N GLY A 51 20.52 -12.69 -2.81
CA GLY A 51 21.82 -12.80 -3.46
C GLY A 51 21.84 -13.74 -4.68
N LYS A 52 20.68 -14.21 -5.16
CA LYS A 52 20.55 -15.20 -6.24
C LYS A 52 19.66 -14.65 -7.36
N GLN A 53 20.04 -14.90 -8.61
CA GLN A 53 19.28 -14.49 -9.79
C GLN A 53 17.87 -15.10 -9.75
N THR A 54 16.85 -14.28 -9.46
CA THR A 54 15.49 -14.76 -9.19
C THR A 54 14.50 -14.18 -10.20
N LYS A 55 13.79 -15.05 -10.95
CA LYS A 55 12.75 -14.64 -11.90
C LYS A 55 11.51 -14.07 -11.20
N CYS A 56 10.74 -13.26 -11.92
CA CYS A 56 9.44 -12.81 -11.46
C CYS A 56 8.51 -14.01 -11.20
N VAL A 57 7.86 -14.01 -10.03
CA VAL A 57 6.96 -15.10 -9.62
C VAL A 57 5.54 -14.98 -10.19
N LYS A 58 5.23 -13.84 -10.82
CA LYS A 58 3.91 -13.61 -11.43
C LYS A 58 3.73 -14.46 -12.69
N ARG A 59 2.49 -14.86 -12.95
CA ARG A 59 2.10 -15.63 -14.14
C ARG A 59 2.34 -14.84 -15.43
N ALA A 60 2.38 -15.53 -16.56
CA ALA A 60 2.72 -14.94 -17.86
C ALA A 60 1.92 -13.67 -18.23
N ASN A 61 0.64 -13.58 -17.87
CA ASN A 61 -0.24 -12.44 -18.18
C ASN A 61 0.00 -11.19 -17.31
N SER A 62 0.78 -11.32 -16.25
CA SER A 62 1.10 -10.23 -15.30
C SER A 62 2.59 -10.18 -14.94
N ALA A 63 3.42 -10.95 -15.65
CA ALA A 63 4.85 -11.05 -15.39
C ALA A 63 5.53 -9.69 -15.56
N GLY A 64 6.30 -9.31 -14.54
CA GLY A 64 7.00 -8.04 -14.48
C GLY A 64 6.15 -6.84 -14.09
N VAL A 65 4.82 -6.92 -14.07
CA VAL A 65 3.98 -5.76 -13.68
C VAL A 65 4.15 -5.50 -12.19
N CYS A 66 5.01 -4.56 -11.81
CA CYS A 66 5.31 -4.26 -10.41
C CYS A 66 4.42 -3.15 -9.87
N THR A 67 4.14 -2.15 -10.70
CA THR A 67 3.42 -0.92 -10.33
C THR A 67 2.53 -0.47 -11.48
N ILE A 68 1.34 0.05 -11.17
CA ILE A 68 0.42 0.70 -12.11
C ILE A 68 0.29 2.17 -11.73
N SER A 69 0.41 3.07 -12.71
CA SER A 69 0.10 4.48 -12.52
C SER A 69 -1.35 4.75 -12.90
N SER A 70 -2.13 5.32 -11.98
CA SER A 70 -3.56 5.58 -12.19
C SER A 70 -4.01 6.87 -11.51
N ASN A 71 -5.01 7.52 -12.11
CA ASN A 71 -5.70 8.70 -11.57
C ASN A 71 -7.02 8.36 -10.85
N SER A 72 -7.24 7.07 -10.52
CA SER A 72 -8.50 6.55 -9.96
C SER A 72 -8.86 7.11 -8.57
N ASN A 73 -7.91 7.75 -7.87
CA ASN A 73 -8.15 8.44 -6.60
C ASN A 73 -7.86 9.96 -6.66
N GLY A 74 -7.96 10.59 -7.84
CA GLY A 74 -7.81 12.03 -7.99
C GLY A 74 -6.61 12.42 -8.84
N PRO A 75 -5.47 12.86 -8.25
CA PRO A 75 -4.20 12.98 -8.96
C PRO A 75 -3.70 11.61 -9.43
N ARG A 76 -2.77 11.61 -10.40
CA ARG A 76 -2.10 10.40 -10.86
C ARG A 76 -1.09 9.96 -9.80
N GLN A 77 -1.15 8.69 -9.41
CA GLN A 77 -0.32 8.09 -8.38
C GLN A 77 0.11 6.69 -8.78
N ASP A 78 1.18 6.21 -8.16
CA ASP A 78 1.65 4.84 -8.32
C ASP A 78 0.98 3.91 -7.31
N TRP A 79 0.47 2.81 -7.84
CA TRP A 79 -0.19 1.76 -7.12
C TRP A 79 0.63 0.49 -7.28
N LEU A 80 1.32 0.08 -6.22
CA LEU A 80 2.07 -1.16 -6.24
C LEU A 80 1.09 -2.32 -6.49
N ALA A 81 1.41 -3.17 -7.46
CA ALA A 81 0.63 -4.34 -7.82
C ALA A 81 1.32 -5.64 -7.38
N CYS A 82 2.48 -5.56 -6.73
CA CYS A 82 3.30 -6.70 -6.34
C CYS A 82 3.88 -6.49 -4.93
N PRO A 83 3.69 -7.41 -3.97
CA PRO A 83 4.24 -7.26 -2.61
C PRO A 83 5.77 -7.19 -2.59
N PHE A 84 6.45 -7.95 -3.46
CA PHE A 84 7.92 -7.92 -3.54
C PHE A 84 8.47 -6.58 -4.03
N ARG A 85 7.65 -5.70 -4.63
CA ARG A 85 8.07 -4.34 -4.97
C ARG A 85 8.24 -3.46 -3.72
N ALA A 86 7.53 -3.77 -2.65
CA ALA A 86 7.64 -3.10 -1.35
C ALA A 86 8.71 -3.72 -0.45
N LEU A 87 9.45 -4.72 -0.94
CA LEU A 87 10.58 -5.29 -0.22
C LEU A 87 11.78 -4.34 -0.35
N ASP A 88 11.92 -3.45 0.61
CA ASP A 88 12.93 -2.39 0.65
C ASP A 88 13.73 -2.48 1.95
N LEU A 89 15.05 -2.66 1.84
CA LEU A 89 15.94 -2.83 2.99
C LEU A 89 15.95 -1.60 3.91
N PRO A 90 16.06 -0.34 3.41
CA PRO A 90 15.93 0.85 4.25
C PRO A 90 14.65 0.87 5.09
N MET A 91 13.50 0.52 4.49
CA MET A 91 12.22 0.44 5.21
C MET A 91 12.20 -0.66 6.27
N LEU A 92 12.77 -1.84 5.99
CA LEU A 92 12.92 -2.91 7.00
C LEU A 92 13.84 -2.49 8.16
N HIS A 93 14.90 -1.73 7.87
CA HIS A 93 15.77 -1.17 8.90
C HIS A 93 15.05 -0.16 9.79
N ASP A 94 14.30 0.79 9.21
CA ASP A 94 13.49 1.72 10.01
C ASP A 94 12.44 0.98 10.85
N ALA A 95 11.79 -0.04 10.29
CA ALA A 95 10.82 -0.86 10.99
C ALA A 95 11.42 -1.60 12.19
N ALA A 96 12.61 -2.20 12.04
CA ALA A 96 13.28 -2.88 13.15
C ALA A 96 13.64 -1.90 14.28
N HIS A 97 14.16 -0.72 13.95
CA HIS A 97 14.45 0.29 14.97
C HIS A 97 13.18 0.69 15.72
N ARG A 98 12.09 0.92 15.01
CA ARG A 98 10.84 1.38 15.61
C ARG A 98 10.16 0.33 16.47
N LEU A 99 10.02 -0.89 15.98
CA LEU A 99 9.34 -1.96 16.71
C LEU A 99 10.13 -2.32 17.98
N PHE A 100 11.45 -2.48 17.86
CA PHE A 100 12.25 -2.97 18.97
C PHE A 100 12.77 -1.87 19.90
N GLY A 101 12.61 -0.60 19.53
CA GLY A 101 12.95 0.56 20.36
C GLY A 101 14.43 0.94 20.29
N TYR A 102 15.10 0.66 19.18
CA TYR A 102 16.49 1.07 18.95
C TYR A 102 16.57 2.52 18.45
N ALA A 103 17.58 3.25 18.90
CA ALA A 103 17.79 4.64 18.54
C ALA A 103 18.28 4.78 17.10
N LYS A 104 17.97 5.92 16.47
CA LYS A 104 18.43 6.19 15.10
C LYS A 104 19.97 6.19 15.05
N GLY A 105 20.52 5.30 14.23
CA GLY A 105 21.97 5.14 14.06
C GLY A 105 22.58 4.02 14.89
N ASP A 106 21.79 3.33 15.71
CA ASP A 106 22.22 2.08 16.34
C ASP A 106 22.63 1.06 15.27
N ASP A 107 23.66 0.28 15.56
CA ASP A 107 24.12 -0.79 14.68
C ASP A 107 23.22 -2.03 14.84
N VAL A 108 22.06 -2.00 14.18
CA VAL A 108 21.10 -3.11 14.15
C VAL A 108 21.36 -3.98 12.92
N SER A 109 21.80 -5.22 13.15
CA SER A 109 21.96 -6.21 12.08
C SER A 109 20.62 -6.84 11.74
N ILE A 110 20.26 -6.88 10.46
CA ILE A 110 19.00 -7.47 9.97
C ILE A 110 19.33 -8.52 8.91
N VAL A 111 18.99 -9.77 9.20
CA VAL A 111 19.37 -10.91 8.36
C VAL A 111 18.14 -11.72 7.95
N ALA A 112 17.98 -11.94 6.63
CA ALA A 112 16.97 -12.86 6.14
C ALA A 112 17.33 -14.28 6.56
N VAL A 113 16.37 -15.04 7.11
CA VAL A 113 16.63 -16.37 7.68
C VAL A 113 17.37 -17.33 6.72
N PRO A 114 17.08 -17.40 5.40
CA PRO A 114 17.82 -18.29 4.50
C PRO A 114 19.32 -18.02 4.42
N LYS A 115 19.77 -16.78 4.70
CA LYS A 115 21.21 -16.46 4.73
C LYS A 115 21.94 -17.17 5.88
N LEU A 116 21.22 -17.62 6.92
CA LEU A 116 21.81 -18.38 8.02
C LEU A 116 22.26 -19.80 7.61
N GLU A 117 21.88 -20.28 6.42
CA GLU A 117 22.47 -21.50 5.84
C GLU A 117 23.96 -21.32 5.52
N GLU A 118 24.40 -20.07 5.30
CA GLU A 118 25.79 -19.73 5.06
C GLU A 118 26.54 -19.69 6.41
N LYS A 119 27.44 -20.66 6.62
CA LYS A 119 28.20 -20.79 7.88
C LYS A 119 28.86 -19.48 8.36
N PRO A 120 29.48 -18.65 7.48
CA PRO A 120 30.05 -17.38 7.91
C PRO A 120 29.01 -16.40 8.46
N VAL A 121 27.84 -16.29 7.82
CA VAL A 121 26.75 -15.41 8.27
C VAL A 121 26.20 -15.87 9.62
N ALA A 122 25.96 -17.17 9.77
CA ALA A 122 25.48 -17.72 11.04
C ALA A 122 26.50 -17.58 12.17
N ALA A 123 27.81 -17.64 11.88
CA ALA A 123 28.86 -17.41 12.86
C ALA A 123 28.91 -15.94 13.30
N ASP A 124 28.77 -15.00 12.36
CA ASP A 124 28.73 -13.57 12.64
C ASP A 124 27.51 -13.19 13.52
N VAL A 125 26.32 -13.70 13.17
CA VAL A 125 25.10 -13.52 13.98
C VAL A 125 25.29 -14.00 15.41
N ARG A 126 25.85 -15.20 15.61
CA ARG A 126 26.14 -15.71 16.97
C ARG A 126 27.11 -14.83 17.73
N LYS A 127 28.15 -14.34 17.07
CA LYS A 127 29.15 -13.45 17.67
C LYS A 127 28.51 -12.13 18.12
N ARG A 128 27.68 -11.51 17.28
CA ARG A 128 26.97 -10.26 17.61
C ARG A 128 26.04 -10.44 18.80
N VAL A 129 25.22 -11.50 18.80
CA VAL A 129 24.29 -11.77 19.91
C VAL A 129 25.03 -12.06 21.22
N ALA A 130 26.13 -12.82 21.17
CA ALA A 130 26.97 -13.06 22.36
C ALA A 130 27.63 -11.77 22.90
N ALA A 131 27.85 -10.77 22.04
CA ALA A 131 28.33 -9.44 22.43
C ALA A 131 27.20 -8.50 22.92
N GLY A 132 25.93 -8.95 22.91
CA GLY A 132 24.77 -8.14 23.26
C GLY A 132 24.40 -7.10 22.20
N GLU A 133 24.89 -7.26 20.96
CA GLU A 133 24.61 -6.32 19.87
C GLU A 133 23.23 -6.58 19.24
N PRO A 134 22.43 -5.53 18.96
CA PRO A 134 21.12 -5.67 18.33
C PRO A 134 21.16 -6.48 17.04
N THR A 135 20.45 -7.60 17.05
CA THR A 135 20.46 -8.57 15.96
C THR A 135 19.05 -9.09 15.72
N ILE A 136 18.55 -8.85 14.51
CA ILE A 136 17.21 -9.20 14.07
C ILE A 136 17.33 -10.20 12.93
N VAL A 137 16.58 -11.30 13.01
CA VAL A 137 16.35 -12.18 11.85
C VAL A 137 14.92 -12.03 11.39
N TYR A 138 14.66 -12.20 10.10
CA TYR A 138 13.29 -12.11 9.60
C TYR A 138 12.92 -13.23 8.64
N PHE A 139 11.67 -13.64 8.79
CA PHE A 139 10.93 -14.55 7.92
C PHE A 139 10.08 -13.74 6.95
N GLN A 140 10.01 -14.17 5.69
CA GLN A 140 9.08 -13.66 4.70
C GLN A 140 8.79 -14.78 3.70
N ASN A 141 7.66 -14.74 2.97
CA ASN A 141 7.23 -15.76 2.00
C ASN A 141 8.35 -16.50 1.25
N LYS A 142 9.16 -15.77 0.46
CA LYS A 142 10.27 -16.34 -0.32
C LYS A 142 11.61 -16.34 0.41
N LEU A 143 11.62 -15.91 1.68
CA LEU A 143 12.78 -15.77 2.55
C LEU A 143 12.54 -16.53 3.87
N GLY A 144 12.42 -17.86 3.80
CA GLY A 144 12.24 -18.72 4.97
C GLY A 144 10.78 -19.10 5.26
N GLY A 145 9.83 -18.58 4.49
CA GLY A 145 8.39 -18.83 4.68
C GLY A 145 7.74 -17.78 5.56
N GLU A 146 6.41 -17.66 5.46
CA GLU A 146 5.62 -16.85 6.39
C GLU A 146 5.41 -17.62 7.70
N ILE A 147 5.28 -16.88 8.81
CA ILE A 147 4.90 -17.45 10.10
C ILE A 147 3.39 -17.27 10.27
N SER A 148 2.71 -18.30 10.75
CA SER A 148 1.26 -18.30 10.95
C SER A 148 0.88 -18.67 12.38
N ILE A 149 -0.23 -18.11 12.84
CA ILE A 149 -0.92 -18.55 14.06
C ILE A 149 -2.01 -19.52 13.64
N SER A 150 -1.95 -20.75 14.17
CA SER A 150 -2.93 -21.80 13.90
C SER A 150 -4.35 -21.40 14.33
N PRO A 151 -5.38 -21.88 13.62
CA PRO A 151 -6.77 -21.63 14.01
C PRO A 151 -7.12 -22.36 15.32
N THR A 152 -8.09 -21.80 16.03
CA THR A 152 -8.74 -22.42 17.20
C THR A 152 -10.26 -22.37 17.01
N ASP A 153 -11.02 -22.95 17.94
CA ASP A 153 -12.49 -22.82 17.96
C ASP A 153 -12.96 -21.37 18.07
N ARG A 154 -12.09 -20.44 18.49
CA ARG A 154 -12.42 -19.03 18.76
C ARG A 154 -11.57 -18.03 17.97
N SER A 155 -10.68 -18.49 17.10
CA SER A 155 -9.82 -17.61 16.29
C SER A 155 -9.50 -18.26 14.94
N PRO A 156 -9.55 -17.51 13.82
CA PRO A 156 -9.12 -18.04 12.54
C PRO A 156 -7.60 -18.13 12.47
N GLU A 157 -7.10 -18.81 11.43
CA GLU A 157 -5.69 -18.78 11.07
C GLU A 157 -5.30 -17.41 10.52
N PHE A 158 -4.12 -16.92 10.88
CA PHE A 158 -3.52 -15.73 10.29
C PHE A 158 -2.04 -15.97 10.00
N SER A 159 -1.59 -15.61 8.80
CA SER A 159 -0.18 -15.55 8.41
C SER A 159 0.32 -14.12 8.46
N PHE A 160 1.60 -13.93 8.76
CA PHE A 160 2.27 -12.64 8.73
C PHE A 160 3.17 -12.52 7.50
N ASP A 161 3.06 -11.41 6.77
CA ASP A 161 3.84 -11.21 5.54
C ASP A 161 5.34 -11.27 5.81
N ALA A 162 5.79 -10.54 6.85
CA ALA A 162 7.10 -10.67 7.43
C ALA A 162 7.05 -10.69 8.96
N THR A 163 7.87 -11.54 9.57
CA THR A 163 8.04 -11.63 11.02
C THR A 163 9.50 -11.37 11.36
N MET A 164 9.75 -10.30 12.10
CA MET A 164 11.06 -9.93 12.62
C MET A 164 11.23 -10.52 14.02
N ILE A 165 12.39 -11.06 14.32
CA ILE A 165 12.66 -11.75 15.58
C ILE A 165 13.96 -11.20 16.16
N GLU A 166 13.87 -10.69 17.38
CA GLU A 166 15.03 -10.29 18.18
C GLU A 166 15.78 -11.53 18.65
N LEU A 167 17.06 -11.61 18.34
CA LEU A 167 17.95 -12.63 18.90
C LEU A 167 18.69 -12.04 20.09
N VAL A 168 18.59 -12.72 21.22
CA VAL A 168 19.16 -12.28 22.51
C VAL A 168 20.00 -13.41 23.11
N PRO A 169 21.03 -13.08 23.92
CA PRO A 169 21.70 -14.09 24.72
C PRO A 169 20.77 -14.56 25.85
N ASP A 170 20.72 -15.86 26.12
CA ASP A 170 20.07 -16.40 27.31
C ASP A 170 20.96 -16.26 28.56
N SER A 171 20.49 -16.80 29.69
CA SER A 171 21.23 -16.76 30.96
C SER A 171 22.55 -17.54 30.95
N SER A 172 22.75 -18.43 29.99
CA SER A 172 24.00 -19.15 29.74
C SER A 172 24.90 -18.48 28.70
N GLY A 173 24.43 -17.38 28.08
CA GLY A 173 25.11 -16.69 26.99
C GLY A 173 24.88 -17.32 25.62
N GLU A 174 23.99 -18.32 25.52
CA GLU A 174 23.64 -19.00 24.28
C GLU A 174 22.55 -18.24 23.52
N LEU A 175 22.42 -18.55 22.23
CA LEU A 175 21.45 -17.89 21.34
C LEU A 175 20.01 -18.23 21.73
N SER A 176 19.19 -17.21 21.98
CA SER A 176 17.76 -17.34 22.26
C SER A 176 16.91 -16.34 21.49
N VAL A 177 15.60 -16.56 21.49
CA VAL A 177 14.59 -15.71 20.86
C VAL A 177 14.02 -14.75 21.90
N GLY A 178 14.11 -13.46 21.61
CA GLY A 178 13.47 -12.38 22.36
C GLY A 178 12.05 -12.09 21.85
N ARG A 179 11.73 -10.81 21.67
CA ARG A 179 10.42 -10.38 21.15
C ARG A 179 10.32 -10.62 19.64
N TYR A 180 9.09 -10.64 19.14
CA TYR A 180 8.81 -10.65 17.70
C TYR A 180 8.06 -9.40 17.24
N GLY A 181 8.42 -8.87 16.08
CA GLY A 181 7.73 -7.78 15.40
C GLY A 181 7.04 -8.28 14.14
N VAL A 182 5.90 -7.69 13.81
CA VAL A 182 5.14 -8.02 12.59
C VAL A 182 5.27 -6.87 11.59
N PHE A 183 5.57 -7.21 10.34
CA PHE A 183 5.63 -6.25 9.23
C PHE A 183 4.74 -6.72 8.08
N GLU A 184 3.62 -6.05 7.90
CA GLU A 184 2.57 -6.35 6.94
C GLU A 184 2.68 -5.44 5.73
N ILE A 185 2.54 -5.99 4.53
CA ILE A 185 2.66 -5.26 3.27
C ILE A 185 1.35 -5.37 2.51
N GLN A 186 0.59 -4.27 2.49
CA GLN A 186 -0.59 -4.21 1.64
C GLN A 186 -0.30 -3.42 0.36
N THR A 187 -0.35 -4.11 -0.76
CA THR A 187 -0.31 -3.51 -2.11
C THR A 187 -1.73 -3.40 -2.68
N MET A 188 -1.89 -3.36 -4.01
CA MET A 188 -3.20 -3.20 -4.65
C MET A 188 -3.47 -4.32 -5.66
N ASP A 189 -4.68 -4.87 -5.58
CA ASP A 189 -5.25 -5.70 -6.64
C ASP A 189 -6.00 -4.80 -7.63
N PHE A 190 -6.10 -5.24 -8.89
CA PHE A 190 -6.76 -4.48 -9.95
C PHE A 190 -7.86 -5.30 -10.59
N HIS A 191 -8.79 -4.61 -11.24
CA HIS A 191 -9.78 -5.23 -12.11
C HIS A 191 -9.14 -5.70 -13.43
N GLY A 192 -9.85 -6.56 -14.16
CA GLY A 192 -9.44 -6.99 -15.50
C GLY A 192 -8.15 -7.82 -15.55
N THR A 193 -7.36 -7.57 -16.60
CA THR A 193 -6.11 -8.28 -16.89
C THR A 193 -5.07 -7.35 -17.51
N TYR A 194 -3.79 -7.59 -17.23
CA TYR A 194 -2.69 -6.83 -17.85
C TYR A 194 -2.19 -7.46 -19.15
N GLN A 195 -2.82 -8.55 -19.60
CA GLN A 195 -2.27 -9.42 -20.66
C GLN A 195 -1.94 -8.67 -21.95
N ALA A 196 -2.80 -7.75 -22.40
CA ALA A 196 -2.58 -7.00 -23.64
C ALA A 196 -1.38 -6.05 -23.51
N ALA A 197 -1.35 -5.23 -22.46
CA ALA A 197 -0.22 -4.33 -22.20
C ALA A 197 1.11 -5.09 -21.99
N VAL A 198 1.09 -6.24 -21.30
CA VAL A 198 2.27 -7.10 -21.13
C VAL A 198 2.73 -7.69 -22.47
N ALA A 199 1.81 -8.09 -23.35
CA ALA A 199 2.15 -8.57 -24.69
C ALA A 199 2.79 -7.45 -25.52
N ASN A 200 2.26 -6.23 -25.46
CA ASN A 200 2.85 -5.08 -26.14
C ASN A 200 4.26 -4.78 -25.64
N LEU A 201 4.50 -4.78 -24.32
CA LEU A 201 5.83 -4.60 -23.74
C LEU A 201 6.83 -5.67 -24.23
N ARG A 202 6.42 -6.94 -24.26
CA ARG A 202 7.26 -8.02 -24.78
C ARG A 202 7.56 -7.86 -26.27
N ASN A 203 6.54 -7.56 -27.07
CA ASN A 203 6.69 -7.36 -28.51
C ASN A 203 7.58 -6.16 -28.80
N ALA A 204 7.40 -5.04 -28.09
CA ALA A 204 8.22 -3.85 -28.20
C ALA A 204 9.69 -4.17 -27.88
N ARG A 205 9.94 -4.90 -26.78
CA ARG A 205 11.31 -5.30 -26.40
C ARG A 205 11.98 -6.19 -27.44
N HIS A 206 11.21 -7.07 -28.09
CA HIS A 206 11.70 -7.96 -29.13
C HIS A 206 11.96 -7.25 -30.46
N MET A 207 11.01 -6.43 -30.93
CA MET A 207 11.07 -5.77 -32.24
C MET A 207 11.96 -4.52 -32.24
N HIS A 208 12.07 -3.83 -31.10
CA HIS A 208 12.80 -2.56 -30.96
C HIS A 208 13.94 -2.68 -29.94
N ALA A 209 14.73 -3.75 -30.01
CA ALA A 209 15.68 -4.11 -28.95
C ALA A 209 16.76 -3.05 -28.64
N GLY A 210 17.08 -2.16 -29.59
CA GLY A 210 18.03 -1.04 -29.45
C GLY A 210 17.39 0.35 -29.27
N GLU A 211 16.06 0.44 -29.33
CA GLU A 211 15.30 1.70 -29.24
C GLU A 211 14.10 1.52 -28.31
N PHE A 212 14.19 0.58 -27.35
CA PHE A 212 13.05 0.11 -26.58
C PHE A 212 12.41 1.26 -25.78
N GLY A 213 13.21 2.04 -25.06
CA GLY A 213 12.72 3.11 -24.21
C GLY A 213 12.15 4.28 -25.00
N GLU A 214 12.79 4.68 -26.11
CA GLU A 214 12.24 5.69 -27.02
C GLU A 214 10.91 5.24 -27.61
N THR A 215 10.82 3.97 -28.01
CA THR A 215 9.59 3.38 -28.57
C THR A 215 8.47 3.37 -27.52
N ILE A 216 8.75 2.94 -26.29
CA ILE A 216 7.76 2.92 -25.21
C ILE A 216 7.33 4.34 -24.82
N ALA A 217 8.26 5.29 -24.72
CA ALA A 217 7.99 6.68 -24.38
C ALA A 217 7.10 7.37 -25.43
N SER A 218 7.29 7.05 -26.71
CA SER A 218 6.49 7.58 -27.81
C SER A 218 5.13 6.88 -28.00
N HIS A 219 4.93 5.70 -27.39
CA HIS A 219 3.69 4.92 -27.49
C HIS A 219 3.10 4.52 -26.12
N PRO A 220 2.84 5.48 -25.20
CA PRO A 220 2.36 5.18 -23.85
C PRO A 220 1.03 4.42 -23.83
N GLN A 221 0.20 4.53 -24.88
CA GLN A 221 -1.04 3.78 -25.04
C GLN A 221 -0.84 2.26 -24.93
N TRP A 222 0.32 1.73 -25.37
CA TRP A 222 0.64 0.31 -25.28
C TRP A 222 0.68 -0.19 -23.83
N LEU A 223 1.09 0.66 -22.90
CA LEU A 223 1.18 0.38 -21.46
C LEU A 223 -0.19 0.40 -20.77
N SER A 224 -1.20 0.97 -21.44
CA SER A 224 -2.55 1.15 -20.90
C SER A 224 -3.60 0.21 -21.47
N GLU A 225 -3.22 -0.60 -22.47
CA GLU A 225 -4.18 -1.42 -23.20
C GLU A 225 -4.90 -2.41 -22.28
N ARG A 226 -6.21 -2.16 -22.09
CA ARG A 226 -7.11 -2.93 -21.20
C ARG A 226 -6.69 -2.97 -19.74
N VAL A 227 -5.80 -2.06 -19.31
CA VAL A 227 -5.44 -1.94 -17.89
C VAL A 227 -6.56 -1.19 -17.17
N GLU A 228 -7.25 -1.90 -16.28
CA GLU A 228 -8.34 -1.34 -15.49
C GLU A 228 -7.84 -0.72 -14.18
N GLY A 229 -8.76 -0.11 -13.43
CA GLY A 229 -8.44 0.61 -12.20
C GLY A 229 -8.17 -0.30 -10.99
N PRO A 230 -7.63 0.28 -9.91
CA PRO A 230 -7.38 -0.40 -8.64
C PRO A 230 -8.69 -0.80 -7.96
N ASN A 231 -8.70 -1.96 -7.31
CA ASN A 231 -9.84 -2.49 -6.57
C ASN A 231 -9.85 -2.00 -5.11
N ILE A 232 -9.97 -0.67 -4.95
CA ILE A 232 -9.76 0.06 -3.69
C ILE A 232 -10.61 -0.51 -2.54
N ALA A 233 -11.91 -0.64 -2.75
CA ALA A 233 -12.82 -1.05 -1.68
C ALA A 233 -12.59 -2.52 -1.25
N ASN A 234 -12.20 -3.40 -2.18
CA ASN A 234 -11.87 -4.78 -1.85
C ASN A 234 -10.57 -4.87 -1.06
N ALA A 235 -9.54 -4.12 -1.47
CA ALA A 235 -8.29 -4.03 -0.72
C ALA A 235 -8.57 -3.54 0.71
N PHE A 236 -9.28 -2.41 0.87
CA PHE A 236 -9.64 -1.89 2.19
C PHE A 236 -10.36 -2.91 3.06
N LYS A 237 -11.40 -3.59 2.55
CA LYS A 237 -12.19 -4.55 3.34
C LYS A 237 -11.36 -5.71 3.88
N ARG A 238 -10.48 -6.29 3.05
CA ARG A 238 -9.61 -7.41 3.48
C ARG A 238 -8.59 -6.93 4.49
N THR A 239 -7.90 -5.83 4.19
CA THR A 239 -6.82 -5.35 5.05
C THR A 239 -7.36 -4.80 6.37
N PHE A 240 -8.50 -4.11 6.37
CA PHE A 240 -9.10 -3.59 7.59
C PHE A 240 -9.29 -4.69 8.65
N TYR A 241 -9.94 -5.80 8.30
CA TYR A 241 -10.13 -6.91 9.24
C TYR A 241 -8.79 -7.49 9.72
N GLN A 242 -7.85 -7.71 8.79
CA GLN A 242 -6.51 -8.21 9.14
C GLN A 242 -5.79 -7.26 10.09
N MET A 243 -5.85 -5.96 9.89
CA MET A 243 -5.17 -4.97 10.74
C MET A 243 -5.79 -4.88 12.11
N MET A 244 -7.13 -4.88 12.20
CA MET A 244 -7.81 -4.92 13.49
C MET A 244 -7.35 -6.11 14.34
N PHE A 245 -7.19 -7.29 13.72
CA PHE A 245 -6.72 -8.48 14.41
C PHE A 245 -5.22 -8.43 14.71
N LYS A 246 -4.38 -8.16 13.69
CA LYS A 246 -2.92 -8.21 13.81
C LYS A 246 -2.35 -7.09 14.68
N PHE A 247 -3.00 -5.93 14.76
CA PHE A 247 -2.61 -4.87 15.71
C PHE A 247 -2.90 -5.27 17.16
N GLN A 248 -3.97 -6.03 17.41
CA GLN A 248 -4.23 -6.59 18.74
C GLN A 248 -3.20 -7.66 19.10
N VAL A 249 -2.84 -8.53 18.15
CA VAL A 249 -1.75 -9.51 18.35
C VAL A 249 -0.42 -8.80 18.59
N GLY A 250 -0.12 -7.76 17.83
CA GLY A 250 1.09 -6.94 17.99
C GLY A 250 1.16 -6.18 19.31
N ALA A 251 0.05 -6.01 20.03
CA ALA A 251 0.02 -5.41 21.35
C ALA A 251 0.32 -6.40 22.50
N HIS A 252 0.53 -7.69 22.19
CA HIS A 252 0.90 -8.70 23.17
C HIS A 252 2.30 -8.45 23.75
N GLU A 253 2.56 -8.79 25.01
CA GLU A 253 3.84 -8.52 25.71
C GLU A 253 5.07 -9.15 25.03
N ALA A 254 4.90 -10.32 24.42
CA ALA A 254 5.95 -10.99 23.65
C ALA A 254 6.19 -10.36 22.27
N SER A 255 5.33 -9.44 21.84
CA SER A 255 5.47 -8.71 20.58
C SER A 255 6.11 -7.34 20.80
N ALA A 256 6.97 -6.95 19.87
CA ALA A 256 7.53 -5.62 19.76
C ALA A 256 6.57 -4.64 19.05
N GLY A 257 5.46 -5.12 18.49
CA GLY A 257 4.48 -4.32 17.76
C GLY A 257 4.22 -4.82 16.34
N CYS A 258 3.38 -4.08 15.63
CA CYS A 258 2.98 -4.39 14.26
C CYS A 258 3.02 -3.15 13.36
N ILE A 259 3.66 -3.26 12.19
CA ILE A 259 3.68 -2.24 11.14
C ILE A 259 2.83 -2.71 9.96
N LEU A 260 1.97 -1.83 9.45
CA LEU A 260 1.36 -1.93 8.13
C LEU A 260 2.07 -0.97 7.15
N ALA A 261 2.78 -1.51 6.18
CA ALA A 261 3.36 -0.77 5.08
C ALA A 261 2.40 -0.71 3.88
N ILE A 262 2.03 0.50 3.47
CA ILE A 262 1.13 0.76 2.34
C ILE A 262 1.65 1.90 1.45
N PRO A 263 1.45 1.83 0.12
CA PRO A 263 1.70 2.97 -0.75
C PRO A 263 0.81 4.16 -0.41
N ARG A 264 1.30 5.38 -0.67
CA ARG A 264 0.56 6.63 -0.51
C ARG A 264 -0.77 6.63 -1.24
N ALA A 265 -0.82 6.07 -2.45
CA ALA A 265 -2.06 5.93 -3.22
C ALA A 265 -3.12 5.11 -2.47
N VAL A 266 -2.71 4.05 -1.77
CA VAL A 266 -3.59 3.22 -0.95
C VAL A 266 -4.09 4.02 0.26
N TRP A 267 -3.19 4.62 1.03
CA TRP A 267 -3.55 5.45 2.19
C TRP A 267 -4.52 6.58 1.83
N GLU A 268 -4.23 7.33 0.77
CA GLU A 268 -5.09 8.43 0.32
C GLU A 268 -6.47 7.93 -0.16
N SER A 269 -6.54 6.71 -0.72
CA SER A 269 -7.81 6.11 -1.13
C SER A 269 -8.66 5.65 0.06
N TRP A 270 -8.00 5.32 1.17
CA TRP A 270 -8.65 4.88 2.41
C TRP A 270 -9.23 6.02 3.23
N GLN A 271 -8.86 7.27 2.95
CA GLN A 271 -9.37 8.41 3.71
C GLN A 271 -10.90 8.48 3.77
N ARG A 272 -11.60 8.11 2.69
CA ARG A 272 -13.08 8.06 2.69
C ARG A 272 -13.63 6.89 3.51
N HIS A 273 -12.90 5.79 3.56
CA HIS A 273 -13.28 4.63 4.37
C HIS A 273 -13.05 4.86 5.87
N LEU A 274 -12.20 5.81 6.24
CA LEU A 274 -11.88 6.19 7.61
C LEU A 274 -12.62 7.46 8.07
N GLY A 275 -13.52 8.02 7.26
CA GLY A 275 -14.22 9.27 7.61
C GLY A 275 -13.33 10.52 7.57
N ARG A 276 -12.15 10.43 6.92
CA ARG A 276 -11.12 11.47 6.79
C ARG A 276 -10.63 12.00 8.15
N PRO A 277 -9.95 11.16 8.93
CA PRO A 277 -9.44 11.57 10.22
C PRO A 277 -8.35 12.63 10.05
N ASP A 278 -8.28 13.55 11.01
CA ASP A 278 -7.11 14.42 11.18
C ASP A 278 -5.99 13.63 11.87
N LEU A 279 -4.75 13.88 11.42
CA LEU A 279 -3.55 13.30 12.03
C LEU A 279 -2.90 14.34 12.93
N VAL A 280 -2.50 13.91 14.14
CA VAL A 280 -1.85 14.78 15.12
C VAL A 280 -0.34 14.64 14.97
N ASP A 281 0.37 15.76 14.79
CA ASP A 281 1.83 15.78 14.81
C ASP A 281 2.34 15.51 16.23
N HIS A 282 3.30 14.60 16.37
CA HIS A 282 3.88 14.23 17.66
C HIS A 282 5.25 14.89 17.91
N GLY A 283 5.80 15.65 16.95
CA GLY A 283 7.07 16.38 17.10
C GLY A 283 8.34 15.53 17.00
N ASP A 284 8.21 14.22 16.87
CA ASP A 284 9.30 13.24 16.68
C ASP A 284 9.51 12.86 15.19
N GLY A 285 8.88 13.60 14.28
CA GLY A 285 8.85 13.30 12.84
C GLY A 285 7.79 12.27 12.44
N THR A 286 6.97 11.82 13.39
CA THR A 286 5.83 10.94 13.15
C THR A 286 4.52 11.62 13.50
N VAL A 287 3.41 11.02 13.07
CA VAL A 287 2.06 11.50 13.37
C VAL A 287 1.28 10.41 14.12
N ARG A 288 0.17 10.79 14.73
CA ARG A 288 -0.71 9.87 15.47
C ARG A 288 -2.12 9.95 14.89
N LEU A 289 -2.70 8.79 14.63
CA LEU A 289 -4.14 8.64 14.43
C LEU A 289 -4.73 8.34 15.79
N VAL A 290 -5.54 9.26 16.32
CA VAL A 290 -6.14 9.16 17.65
C VAL A 290 -7.63 9.43 17.56
N ARG A 291 -8.41 8.86 18.49
CA ARG A 291 -9.82 9.21 18.63
C ARG A 291 -9.96 10.62 19.23
N PRO A 292 -11.03 11.36 18.90
CA PRO A 292 -11.31 12.62 19.55
C PRO A 292 -11.36 12.48 21.09
N GLY A 293 -10.56 13.27 21.80
CA GLY A 293 -10.50 13.27 23.26
C GLY A 293 -9.48 12.32 23.88
N ASP A 294 -8.88 11.41 23.11
CA ASP A 294 -7.84 10.52 23.60
C ASP A 294 -6.46 11.21 23.57
N THR A 295 -5.60 10.86 24.53
CA THR A 295 -4.20 11.30 24.52
C THR A 295 -3.37 10.37 23.64
N PRO A 296 -2.56 10.89 22.70
CA PRO A 296 -1.70 10.05 21.88
C PRO A 296 -0.68 9.29 22.74
N LEU A 297 -0.54 7.98 22.47
CA LEU A 297 0.51 7.17 23.08
C LEU A 297 1.88 7.59 22.53
N GLU A 298 2.87 7.65 23.42
CA GLU A 298 4.27 7.89 23.05
C GLU A 298 4.78 6.75 22.15
N ASN A 299 4.60 5.51 22.61
CA ASN A 299 4.99 4.28 21.91
C ASN A 299 3.77 3.41 21.61
N PRO A 300 3.03 3.67 20.52
CA PRO A 300 1.90 2.83 20.14
C PRO A 300 2.36 1.44 19.69
N PRO A 301 1.57 0.38 19.97
CA PRO A 301 1.90 -0.98 19.55
C PRO A 301 1.69 -1.22 18.06
N ALA A 302 1.01 -0.30 17.36
CA ALA A 302 0.73 -0.39 15.94
C ALA A 302 1.13 0.87 15.18
N TRP A 303 1.64 0.65 13.98
CA TRP A 303 2.16 1.68 13.10
C TRP A 303 1.69 1.47 11.67
N ILE A 304 1.46 2.56 10.94
CA ILE A 304 1.19 2.55 9.50
C ILE A 304 2.30 3.33 8.81
N TYR A 305 3.06 2.63 7.97
CA TYR A 305 4.11 3.18 7.14
C TYR A 305 3.50 3.50 5.79
N VAL A 306 3.41 4.79 5.49
CA VAL A 306 2.94 5.26 4.19
C VAL A 306 4.15 5.68 3.37
N PHE A 307 4.41 4.98 2.28
CA PHE A 307 5.56 5.23 1.41
C PHE A 307 5.14 5.61 -0.01
N ASP A 308 6.04 6.23 -0.76
CA ASP A 308 5.82 6.58 -2.17
C ASP A 308 7.04 6.21 -3.01
N THR A 309 6.85 6.09 -4.33
CA THR A 309 7.93 5.76 -5.25
C THR A 309 8.58 7.04 -5.79
N GLU A 310 9.89 7.17 -5.65
CA GLU A 310 10.63 8.28 -6.24
C GLU A 310 10.84 8.08 -7.74
N VAL A 311 10.09 8.82 -8.56
CA VAL A 311 10.16 8.71 -10.02
C VAL A 311 11.54 9.15 -10.51
N SER A 312 12.25 8.26 -11.20
CA SER A 312 13.51 8.56 -11.87
C SER A 312 13.65 7.75 -13.16
N ASP A 313 14.22 8.37 -14.19
CA ASP A 313 14.65 7.75 -15.45
C ASP A 313 16.13 7.32 -15.42
N THR A 314 16.94 7.90 -14.53
CA THR A 314 18.36 7.59 -14.42
C THR A 314 18.71 6.59 -13.30
N CYS A 315 17.90 6.54 -12.23
CA CYS A 315 18.13 5.67 -11.08
C CYS A 315 17.12 4.51 -11.09
N THR A 316 17.61 3.26 -11.13
CA THR A 316 16.74 2.10 -11.25
C THR A 316 17.25 0.89 -10.47
N PRO A 317 16.37 0.09 -9.81
CA PRO A 317 14.94 0.35 -9.54
C PRO A 317 14.70 1.70 -8.82
N ASN A 318 13.51 2.29 -9.00
CA ASN A 318 13.17 3.55 -8.31
C ASN A 318 13.07 3.30 -6.79
N ALA A 319 13.61 4.20 -5.98
CA ALA A 319 13.59 4.07 -4.52
C ALA A 319 12.18 4.21 -3.94
N LEU A 320 11.93 3.58 -2.78
CA LEU A 320 10.76 3.86 -1.95
C LEU A 320 11.15 4.82 -0.83
N ASN A 321 10.36 5.87 -0.64
CA ASN A 321 10.58 6.84 0.42
C ASN A 321 9.40 6.82 1.39
N LEU A 322 9.71 6.75 2.69
CA LEU A 322 8.70 6.91 3.75
C LEU A 322 8.17 8.34 3.74
N TRP A 323 6.89 8.48 3.39
CA TRP A 323 6.19 9.77 3.34
C TRP A 323 5.59 10.14 4.70
N ARG A 324 4.99 9.16 5.38
CA ARG A 324 4.44 9.30 6.73
C ARG A 324 4.62 8.02 7.53
N VAL A 325 4.85 8.20 8.83
CA VAL A 325 4.80 7.16 9.83
C VAL A 325 3.71 7.52 10.83
N ILE A 326 2.69 6.68 10.93
CA ILE A 326 1.46 6.97 11.68
C ILE A 326 1.33 5.97 12.82
N GLY A 327 1.46 6.42 14.06
CA GLY A 327 1.17 5.61 15.24
C GLY A 327 -0.33 5.54 15.51
N THR A 328 -0.84 4.35 15.85
CA THR A 328 -2.27 4.10 16.09
C THR A 328 -2.47 2.86 16.96
N ASP A 329 -3.72 2.48 17.18
CA ASP A 329 -4.13 1.17 17.66
C ASP A 329 -5.33 0.63 16.85
N ALA A 330 -5.72 -0.61 17.14
CA ALA A 330 -6.88 -1.25 16.52
C ALA A 330 -8.19 -0.54 16.89
N ALA A 331 -8.38 -0.14 18.15
CA ALA A 331 -9.63 0.47 18.61
C ALA A 331 -9.94 1.79 17.86
N THR A 332 -8.92 2.59 17.63
CA THR A 332 -8.97 3.85 16.89
C THR A 332 -9.30 3.60 15.42
N LEU A 333 -8.63 2.64 14.77
CA LEU A 333 -8.92 2.30 13.37
C LEU A 333 -10.36 1.78 13.22
N GLY A 334 -10.82 0.97 14.17
CA GLY A 334 -12.20 0.48 14.25
C GLY A 334 -13.22 1.61 14.37
N HIS A 335 -12.99 2.55 15.29
CA HIS A 335 -13.85 3.71 15.49
C HIS A 335 -14.04 4.54 14.22
N TYR A 336 -12.95 4.92 13.55
CA TYR A 336 -13.03 5.71 12.31
C TYR A 336 -13.75 4.96 11.17
N THR A 337 -13.55 3.65 11.09
CA THR A 337 -14.12 2.84 10.00
C THR A 337 -15.59 2.49 10.22
N LEU A 338 -15.98 2.19 11.47
CA LEU A 338 -17.27 1.60 11.81
C LEU A 338 -18.24 2.56 12.48
N ASP A 339 -17.74 3.68 13.02
CA ASP A 339 -18.58 4.71 13.65
C ASP A 339 -18.56 5.98 12.77
N VAL A 340 -17.40 6.62 12.63
CA VAL A 340 -17.28 7.94 11.99
C VAL A 340 -17.67 7.92 10.51
N ALA A 341 -17.12 6.97 9.72
CA ALA A 341 -17.41 6.91 8.29
C ALA A 341 -18.91 6.62 7.99
N PRO A 342 -19.57 5.65 8.65
CA PRO A 342 -21.01 5.45 8.52
C PRO A 342 -21.85 6.64 8.98
N GLU A 343 -21.54 7.26 10.12
CA GLU A 343 -22.25 8.44 10.62
C GLU A 343 -22.16 9.61 9.64
N ALA A 344 -20.97 9.88 9.09
CA ALA A 344 -20.78 10.90 8.07
C ALA A 344 -21.61 10.63 6.80
N ALA A 345 -21.72 9.35 6.40
CA ALA A 345 -22.55 8.96 5.27
C ALA A 345 -24.06 9.19 5.52
N LEU A 346 -24.52 8.94 6.75
CA LEU A 346 -25.90 9.23 7.16
C LEU A 346 -26.15 10.74 7.21
N ALA A 347 -25.29 11.51 7.87
CA ALA A 347 -25.44 12.96 8.05
C ALA A 347 -25.42 13.75 6.73
N ALA A 348 -24.63 13.33 5.74
CA ALA A 348 -24.54 13.99 4.42
C ALA A 348 -25.77 13.75 3.50
N GLY A 349 -26.86 13.19 4.04
CA GLY A 349 -28.05 12.84 3.26
C GLY A 349 -27.86 11.61 2.36
N GLY A 350 -26.85 10.77 2.64
CA GLY A 350 -26.81 9.39 2.16
C GLY A 350 -27.83 8.49 2.86
N SER A 351 -28.40 8.97 3.97
CA SER A 351 -29.36 8.27 4.82
C SER A 351 -30.70 8.07 4.12
N VAL A 352 -31.12 6.80 4.01
CA VAL A 352 -32.51 6.29 3.88
C VAL A 352 -33.44 6.96 2.86
N ASP A 353 -33.67 8.26 2.88
CA ASP A 353 -34.54 9.01 1.97
C ASP A 353 -34.03 9.04 0.53
N ARG A 354 -32.72 9.22 0.31
CA ARG A 354 -32.14 9.06 -1.03
C ARG A 354 -32.19 7.62 -1.49
N LEU A 355 -31.94 6.67 -0.59
CA LEU A 355 -32.04 5.25 -0.90
C LEU A 355 -33.49 4.89 -1.27
N HIS A 356 -34.46 5.39 -0.51
CA HIS A 356 -35.87 5.24 -0.76
C HIS A 356 -36.26 5.90 -2.08
N SER A 357 -35.80 7.13 -2.36
CA SER A 357 -36.01 7.80 -3.64
C SER A 357 -35.44 7.01 -4.83
N VAL A 358 -34.23 6.45 -4.69
CA VAL A 358 -33.61 5.59 -5.71
C VAL A 358 -34.38 4.28 -5.85
N ILE A 359 -34.84 3.67 -4.76
CA ILE A 359 -35.67 2.46 -4.76
C ILE A 359 -36.99 2.76 -5.48
N THR A 360 -37.72 3.80 -5.07
CA THR A 360 -38.97 4.25 -5.70
C THR A 360 -38.75 4.55 -7.18
N GLN A 361 -37.67 5.25 -7.55
CA GLN A 361 -37.34 5.53 -8.95
C GLN A 361 -37.09 4.23 -9.73
N ARG A 362 -36.35 3.27 -9.17
CA ARG A 362 -36.11 1.98 -9.82
C ARG A 362 -37.38 1.13 -9.93
N LEU A 363 -38.18 1.08 -8.86
CA LEU A 363 -39.46 0.37 -8.82
C LEU A 363 -40.48 1.00 -9.76
N SER A 364 -40.48 2.32 -9.96
CA SER A 364 -41.40 3.03 -10.86
C SER A 364 -41.26 2.60 -12.34
N LYS A 365 -40.16 1.93 -12.69
CA LYS A 365 -39.99 1.28 -14.00
C LYS A 365 -40.88 0.04 -14.16
N TYR A 366 -41.28 -0.58 -13.06
CA TYR A 366 -42.06 -1.82 -13.00
C TYR A 366 -43.46 -1.62 -12.43
N LEU A 367 -43.64 -0.65 -11.52
CA LEU A 367 -44.88 -0.28 -10.84
C LEU A 367 -45.21 1.20 -11.12
N PRO A 368 -46.00 1.50 -12.17
CA PRO A 368 -46.27 2.87 -12.62
C PRO A 368 -46.89 3.81 -11.58
N GLU A 369 -47.63 3.26 -10.61
CA GLU A 369 -48.22 3.98 -9.47
C GLU A 369 -47.17 4.62 -8.55
N LEU A 370 -45.90 4.19 -8.64
CA LEU A 370 -44.77 4.75 -7.90
C LEU A 370 -44.06 5.87 -8.66
N LYS A 371 -44.52 6.27 -9.86
CA LYS A 371 -43.93 7.41 -10.57
C LYS A 371 -44.18 8.70 -9.79
N PRO A 372 -43.17 9.58 -9.64
CA PRO A 372 -43.39 10.87 -8.99
C PRO A 372 -44.49 11.62 -9.73
N THR A 373 -45.57 11.95 -9.02
CA THR A 373 -46.61 12.83 -9.56
C THR A 373 -45.97 14.19 -9.78
N HIS A 374 -45.85 14.61 -11.04
CA HIS A 374 -45.45 15.97 -11.37
C HIS A 374 -46.51 16.92 -10.79
N GLY A 375 -46.25 17.44 -9.59
CA GLY A 375 -47.04 18.50 -8.99
C GLY A 375 -47.05 19.67 -9.95
N ARG A 376 -48.22 20.00 -10.50
CA ARG A 376 -48.48 21.26 -11.18
C ARG A 376 -48.05 22.39 -10.25
N ILE A 377 -46.88 22.98 -10.50
CA ILE A 377 -46.52 24.27 -9.94
C ILE A 377 -47.54 25.27 -10.51
N LYS A 378 -48.59 25.58 -9.73
CA LYS A 378 -49.45 26.73 -10.00
C LYS A 378 -48.55 27.97 -9.86
N LYS A 379 -48.14 28.56 -10.99
CA LYS A 379 -47.61 29.92 -11.03
C LYS A 379 -48.67 30.84 -10.42
N ALA A 380 -48.43 31.33 -9.21
CA ALA A 380 -49.13 32.50 -8.70
C ALA A 380 -48.77 33.67 -9.62
N ALA A 381 -49.77 34.19 -10.33
CA ALA A 381 -49.64 35.37 -11.16
C ALA A 381 -49.44 36.58 -10.25
N ALA A 382 -48.23 37.12 -10.21
CA ALA A 382 -47.93 38.43 -9.68
C ALA A 382 -47.83 39.43 -10.84
N GLY A 383 -48.59 40.52 -10.75
CA GLY A 383 -48.25 41.80 -11.38
C GLY A 383 -48.93 42.12 -12.70
N ALA A 384 -50.18 42.59 -12.63
CA ALA A 384 -50.64 43.67 -13.51
C ALA A 384 -50.64 44.96 -12.67
N GLY A 385 -49.59 45.76 -12.83
CA GLY A 385 -49.40 47.05 -12.18
C GLY A 385 -48.56 47.91 -13.09
N GLN A 386 -49.23 48.53 -14.04
CA GLN A 386 -48.70 49.34 -15.14
C GLN A 386 -48.33 50.74 -14.62
N LEU A 387 -47.15 51.19 -15.02
CA LEU A 387 -46.66 52.58 -15.19
C LEU A 387 -47.58 53.74 -14.78
N THR A 388 -47.04 54.69 -14.03
CA THR A 388 -46.86 56.08 -14.52
C THR A 388 -45.91 56.89 -13.62
N LEU A 389 -45.13 57.72 -14.30
CA LEU A 389 -44.19 58.80 -13.94
C LEU A 389 -44.02 59.21 -12.47
#